data_AF-A0A913YEL5-F1
#
_entry.id   AF-A0A913YEL5-F1
#
_cell.length_a   1.000
_cell.length_b   1.000
_cell.length_c   1.000
_cell.angle_alpha   90.00
_cell.angle_beta   90.00
_cell.angle_gamma   90.00
#
_symmetry.space_group_name_H-M   'P 1'
#
loop_
_entity.id
_entity.type
_entity.pdbx_description
1 polymer ?
#
loop_
_entity_poly.entity_id
_entity_poly.type
_entity_poly.pdbx_seq_one_letter_code
_entity_poly.pdbx_strand_id
1 'polypeptide(L)'
;MAHEAQAYAVTLARTKSMRHSSIRSYGENLAMRQAWGSDVKYTCAQATKDWYDEVKYYSYSRPGFSGKTGHFTQVVWKSTRRLGVGIAKNGGFIIIVARYSPPGNFIGAFRQNVGRPRY
;
A
#
# COMPACT_ATOMS: atom_id res chain seq x y z
N MET A 1 -1.38 -14.65 2.28
CA MET A 1 -1.27 -13.17 2.28
C MET A 1 -0.28 -12.60 3.28
N ALA A 2 -0.49 -12.62 4.60
CA ALA A 2 0.44 -11.95 5.54
C ALA A 2 1.86 -12.54 5.50
N HIS A 3 1.98 -13.88 5.47
CA HIS A 3 3.26 -14.57 5.28
C HIS A 3 3.97 -14.16 3.98
N GLU A 4 3.23 -14.08 2.86
CA GLU A 4 3.78 -13.65 1.56
C GLU A 4 4.20 -12.17 1.56
N ALA A 5 3.40 -11.31 2.19
CA ALA A 5 3.75 -9.90 2.37
C ALA A 5 5.03 -9.74 3.21
N GLN A 6 5.18 -10.53 4.28
CA GLN A 6 6.36 -10.55 5.12
C GLN A 6 7.60 -11.02 4.37
N ALA A 7 7.48 -12.15 3.65
CA ALA A 7 8.57 -12.66 2.81
C ALA A 7 9.02 -11.61 1.79
N TYR A 8 8.07 -10.93 1.14
CA TYR A 8 8.38 -9.90 0.16
C TYR A 8 9.01 -8.64 0.80
N ALA A 9 8.53 -8.21 1.97
CA ALA A 9 9.14 -7.10 2.70
C ALA A 9 10.62 -7.37 3.01
N VAL A 10 10.96 -8.61 3.41
CA VAL A 10 12.35 -9.04 3.62
C VAL A 10 13.16 -8.96 2.33
N THR A 11 12.62 -9.44 1.21
CA THR A 11 13.27 -9.34 -0.11
C THR A 11 13.54 -7.88 -0.52
N LEU A 12 12.54 -7.00 -0.38
CA LEU A 12 12.69 -5.58 -0.71
C LEU A 12 13.70 -4.89 0.21
N ALA A 13 13.69 -5.19 1.51
CA ALA A 13 14.65 -4.64 2.47
C ALA A 13 16.09 -5.08 2.17
N ARG A 14 16.30 -6.33 1.73
CA ARG A 14 17.62 -6.83 1.31
C ARG A 14 18.11 -6.21 0.01
N THR A 15 17.22 -6.05 -0.96
CA THR A 15 17.56 -5.52 -2.30
C THR A 15 17.53 -4.00 -2.38
N LYS A 16 16.99 -3.32 -1.35
CA LYS A 16 16.80 -1.86 -1.31
C LYS A 16 16.03 -1.33 -2.53
N SER A 17 15.07 -2.11 -3.01
CA SER A 17 14.28 -1.78 -4.20
C SER A 17 12.81 -1.59 -3.82
N MET A 18 12.18 -0.53 -4.35
CA MET A 18 10.75 -0.29 -4.21
C MET A 18 10.05 -0.65 -5.51
N ARG A 19 9.89 -1.96 -5.73
CA ARG A 19 9.25 -2.51 -6.92
C ARG A 19 8.13 -3.45 -6.52
N HIS A 20 7.02 -3.36 -7.24
CA HIS A 20 5.91 -4.30 -7.08
C HIS A 20 6.33 -5.73 -7.41
N SER A 21 5.70 -6.69 -6.73
CA SER A 21 5.90 -8.11 -7.03
C SER A 21 5.30 -8.49 -8.39
N SER A 22 5.73 -9.63 -8.93
CA SER A 22 5.10 -10.26 -10.10
C SER A 22 3.74 -10.91 -9.79
N ILE A 23 3.39 -11.08 -8.52
CA ILE A 23 2.13 -11.72 -8.09
C ILE A 23 0.97 -10.77 -8.35
N ARG A 24 0.03 -11.16 -9.20
CA ARG A 24 -1.15 -10.37 -9.60
C ARG A 24 -2.45 -10.78 -8.91
N SER A 25 -2.45 -11.86 -8.13
CA SER A 25 -3.64 -12.33 -7.38
C SER A 25 -4.04 -11.41 -6.23
N TYR A 26 -3.21 -10.43 -5.87
CA TYR A 26 -3.44 -9.46 -4.81
C TYR A 26 -3.20 -8.03 -5.29
N GLY A 27 -3.92 -7.08 -4.70
CA GLY A 27 -3.51 -5.68 -4.71
C GLY A 27 -2.28 -5.50 -3.83
N GLU A 28 -1.48 -4.47 -4.08
CA GLU A 28 -0.24 -4.23 -3.34
C GLU A 28 0.01 -2.74 -3.10
N ASN A 29 0.28 -2.38 -1.85
CA ASN A 29 0.90 -1.10 -1.51
C ASN A 29 2.27 -1.35 -0.88
N LEU A 30 3.24 -0.50 -1.23
CA LEU A 30 4.59 -0.55 -0.69
C LEU A 30 4.89 0.76 0.03
N ALA A 31 5.62 0.69 1.13
CA ALA A 31 6.16 1.88 1.79
C ALA A 31 7.60 1.64 2.24
N MET A 32 8.41 2.68 2.16
CA MET A 32 9.81 2.65 2.58
C MET A 32 10.13 3.89 3.39
N ARG A 33 10.84 3.70 4.49
CA ARG A 33 11.43 4.80 5.26
C ARG A 33 12.88 4.51 5.58
N GLN A 34 13.74 5.50 5.35
CA GLN A 34 15.10 5.47 5.88
C GLN A 34 15.06 5.65 7.40
N ALA A 35 15.81 4.81 8.09
CA ALA A 35 15.84 4.63 9.52
C ALA A 35 17.30 4.51 9.97
N TRP A 36 17.99 5.65 10.01
CA TRP A 36 19.34 5.78 10.58
C TRP A 36 19.23 5.81 12.10
N GLY A 37 19.77 4.79 12.77
CA GLY A 37 19.66 4.61 14.23
C GLY A 37 18.61 3.56 14.66
N SER A 38 18.74 3.08 15.89
CA SER A 38 17.86 2.07 16.49
C SER A 38 16.42 2.58 16.65
N ASP A 39 16.24 3.88 16.87
CA ASP A 39 15.00 4.44 17.41
C ASP A 39 14.02 4.94 16.34
N VAL A 40 14.44 5.00 15.08
CA VAL A 40 13.52 5.38 13.99
C VAL A 40 12.50 4.27 13.78
N LYS A 41 11.24 4.58 14.09
CA LYS A 41 10.08 3.71 13.90
C LYS A 41 9.31 4.11 12.64
N TYR A 42 8.95 3.12 11.84
CA TYR A 42 7.96 3.26 10.78
C TYR A 42 6.96 2.12 10.90
N THR A 43 5.75 2.46 11.32
CA THR A 43 4.70 1.49 11.66
C THR A 43 3.73 1.28 10.50
N CYS A 44 3.01 0.16 10.52
CA CYS A 44 1.93 -0.08 9.56
C CYS A 44 0.85 1.01 9.60
N ALA A 45 0.59 1.61 10.76
CA ALA A 45 -0.34 2.72 10.91
C ALA A 45 0.16 3.98 10.20
N GLN A 46 1.45 4.32 10.33
CA GLN A 46 2.06 5.44 9.62
C GLN A 46 2.06 5.20 8.10
N ALA A 47 2.44 4.01 7.63
CA ALA A 47 2.36 3.69 6.21
C ALA A 47 0.94 3.75 5.66
N THR A 48 -0.05 3.27 6.44
CA THR A 48 -1.46 3.36 6.05
C THR A 48 -1.93 4.80 5.97
N LYS A 49 -1.50 5.66 6.91
CA LYS A 49 -1.77 7.10 6.86
C LYS A 49 -1.14 7.74 5.63
N ASP A 50 0.13 7.45 5.33
CA ASP A 50 0.83 8.00 4.16
C ASP A 50 0.11 7.60 2.85
N TRP A 51 -0.31 6.34 2.75
CA TRP A 51 -1.13 5.86 1.63
C TRP A 51 -2.49 6.55 1.56
N TYR A 52 -3.15 6.76 2.69
CA TYR A 52 -4.47 7.41 2.74
C TYR A 52 -4.38 8.91 2.40
N ASP A 53 -3.32 9.60 2.82
CA ASP A 53 -3.12 11.04 2.60
C ASP A 53 -3.06 11.41 1.11
N GLU A 54 -2.88 10.44 0.20
CA GLU A 54 -3.05 10.61 -1.24
C GLU A 54 -4.48 11.02 -1.64
N VAL A 55 -5.48 10.87 -0.76
CA VAL A 55 -6.86 11.36 -0.95
C VAL A 55 -6.91 12.83 -1.38
N LYS A 56 -5.95 13.65 -0.92
CA LYS A 56 -5.83 15.07 -1.30
C LYS A 56 -5.58 15.30 -2.79
N TYR A 57 -5.12 14.27 -3.50
CA TYR A 57 -4.89 14.29 -4.94
C TYR A 57 -5.99 13.60 -5.74
N TYR A 58 -6.97 12.96 -5.07
CA TYR A 58 -8.00 12.17 -5.74
C TYR A 58 -9.18 13.02 -6.22
N SER A 59 -9.50 12.92 -7.50
CA SER A 59 -10.68 13.59 -8.08
C SER A 59 -11.89 12.67 -8.08
N TYR A 60 -12.85 12.94 -7.19
CA TYR A 60 -14.13 12.22 -7.19
C TYR A 60 -15.03 12.56 -8.39
N SER A 61 -14.83 13.70 -9.04
CA SER A 61 -15.55 14.05 -10.27
C SER A 61 -15.01 13.30 -11.48
N ARG A 62 -13.71 12.99 -11.49
CA ARG A 62 -13.01 12.22 -12.54
C ARG A 62 -12.33 10.98 -11.93
N PRO A 63 -13.11 9.99 -11.44
CA PRO A 63 -12.55 8.84 -10.74
C PRO A 63 -11.72 7.97 -11.70
N GLY A 64 -10.55 7.56 -11.25
CA GLY A 64 -9.66 6.71 -12.04
C GLY A 64 -8.35 6.42 -11.35
N PHE A 65 -7.47 5.70 -12.04
CA PHE A 65 -6.11 5.44 -11.57
C PHE A 65 -5.20 6.64 -11.84
N SER A 66 -4.32 6.91 -10.89
CA SER A 66 -3.17 7.80 -11.05
C SER A 66 -2.04 7.28 -10.19
N GLY A 67 -0.79 7.46 -10.63
CA GLY A 67 0.38 7.13 -9.82
C GLY A 67 0.46 7.90 -8.50
N LYS A 68 -0.32 8.98 -8.33
CA LYS A 68 -0.39 9.78 -7.09
C LYS A 68 -1.50 9.36 -6.12
N THR A 69 -2.41 8.48 -6.55
CA THR A 69 -3.61 8.12 -5.77
C THR A 69 -3.82 6.62 -5.64
N GLY A 70 -2.97 5.82 -6.29
CA GLY A 70 -3.13 4.37 -6.37
C GLY A 70 -3.08 3.68 -5.00
N HIS A 71 -2.29 4.20 -4.06
CA HIS A 71 -2.26 3.62 -2.72
C HIS A 71 -3.54 3.94 -1.96
N PHE A 72 -4.01 5.19 -2.00
CA PHE A 72 -5.26 5.59 -1.39
C PHE A 72 -6.44 4.77 -1.92
N THR A 73 -6.57 4.68 -3.26
CA THR A 73 -7.71 3.98 -3.86
C THR A 73 -7.73 2.50 -3.52
N GLN A 74 -6.56 1.87 -3.32
CA GLN A 74 -6.47 0.50 -2.83
C GLN A 74 -6.85 0.38 -1.34
N VAL A 75 -6.45 1.32 -0.49
CA VAL A 75 -6.79 1.33 0.95
C VAL A 75 -8.30 1.38 1.15
N VAL A 76 -9.01 2.22 0.40
CA VAL A 76 -10.46 2.41 0.56
C VAL A 76 -11.31 1.56 -0.40
N TRP A 77 -10.71 0.62 -1.12
CA TRP A 77 -11.40 -0.13 -2.17
C TRP A 77 -12.55 -0.97 -1.61
N LYS A 78 -13.79 -0.55 -1.88
CA LYS A 78 -15.02 -1.13 -1.29
C LYS A 78 -15.12 -2.65 -1.42
N SER A 79 -14.63 -3.25 -2.50
CA SER A 79 -14.76 -4.70 -2.74
C SER A 79 -13.64 -5.54 -2.13
N THR A 80 -12.54 -4.92 -1.66
CA THR A 80 -11.48 -5.64 -0.95
C THR A 80 -12.01 -6.12 0.41
N ARG A 81 -11.66 -7.35 0.81
CA ARG A 81 -12.20 -8.02 2.01
C ARG A 81 -11.14 -8.43 3.01
N ARG A 82 -9.92 -8.66 2.54
CA ARG A 82 -8.84 -9.22 3.34
C ARG A 82 -7.57 -8.42 3.11
N LEU A 83 -6.82 -8.24 4.19
CA LEU A 83 -5.56 -7.53 4.23
C LEU A 83 -4.51 -8.46 4.87
N GLY A 84 -3.32 -8.50 4.27
CA GLY A 84 -2.13 -9.07 4.90
C GLY A 84 -0.97 -8.09 4.80
N VAL A 85 -0.26 -7.87 5.91
CA VAL A 85 0.83 -6.89 5.98
C VAL A 85 2.10 -7.57 6.45
N GLY A 86 3.22 -7.19 5.85
CA GLY A 86 4.57 -7.57 6.26
C GLY A 86 5.45 -6.35 6.46
N ILE A 87 6.37 -6.42 7.41
CA ILE A 87 7.32 -5.36 7.74
C ILE A 87 8.72 -5.94 7.93
N ALA A 88 9.73 -5.32 7.32
CA ALA A 88 11.12 -5.74 7.47
C ALA A 88 12.05 -4.54 7.62
N LYS A 89 13.06 -4.67 8.48
CA LYS A 89 14.14 -3.68 8.65
C LYS A 89 15.46 -4.30 8.20
N ASN A 90 16.20 -3.64 7.31
CA ASN A 90 17.55 -4.05 6.92
C ASN A 90 18.38 -2.83 6.50
N GLY A 91 19.63 -2.75 6.97
CA GLY A 91 20.63 -1.77 6.49
C GLY A 91 20.17 -0.32 6.56
N GLY A 92 19.41 0.06 7.59
CA GLY A 92 18.88 1.40 7.76
C GLY A 92 17.60 1.69 6.97
N PHE A 93 16.90 0.68 6.45
CA PHE A 93 15.61 0.84 5.77
C PHE A 93 14.53 0.02 6.46
N ILE A 94 13.34 0.60 6.62
CA ILE A 94 12.13 -0.11 7.02
C ILE A 94 11.21 -0.18 5.80
N ILE A 95 10.83 -1.38 5.40
CA ILE A 95 9.91 -1.65 4.30
C ILE A 95 8.62 -2.24 4.85
N ILE A 96 7.48 -1.74 4.36
CA ILE A 96 6.16 -2.28 4.64
C ILE A 96 5.51 -2.68 3.32
N VAL A 97 4.98 -3.90 3.27
CA VAL A 97 4.22 -4.46 2.14
C VAL A 97 2.81 -4.78 2.62
N ALA A 98 1.80 -4.23 1.96
CA ALA A 98 0.40 -4.59 2.19
C ALA A 98 -0.17 -5.33 0.98
N ARG A 99 -0.90 -6.41 1.23
CA ARG A 99 -1.59 -7.25 0.23
C ARG A 99 -3.09 -7.24 0.45
N TYR A 100 -3.82 -7.00 -0.63
CA TYR A 100 -5.27 -6.81 -0.62
C TYR A 100 -5.97 -7.88 -1.45
N SER A 101 -7.02 -8.49 -0.91
CA SER A 101 -7.82 -9.49 -1.64
C SER A 101 -9.33 -9.30 -1.40
N PRO A 102 -10.16 -9.26 -2.46
CA PRO A 102 -9.78 -9.11 -3.88
C PRO A 102 -8.93 -7.85 -4.15
N PRO A 103 -8.10 -7.84 -5.22
CA PRO A 103 -7.34 -6.68 -5.64
C PRO A 103 -8.25 -5.47 -5.93
N GLY A 104 -7.72 -4.27 -5.72
CA GLY A 104 -8.36 -3.02 -6.10
C GLY A 104 -7.79 -2.44 -7.39
N ASN A 105 -8.05 -1.15 -7.62
CA ASN A 105 -7.50 -0.36 -8.74
C ASN A 105 -7.83 -0.89 -10.14
N PHE A 106 -8.92 -1.65 -10.29
CA PHE A 106 -9.41 -2.06 -11.60
C PHE A 106 -9.96 -0.86 -12.39
N ILE A 107 -9.42 -0.64 -13.59
CA ILE A 107 -9.89 0.40 -14.52
C ILE A 107 -11.37 0.16 -14.83
N GLY A 108 -12.18 1.22 -14.76
CA GLY A 108 -13.64 1.15 -14.92
C GLY A 108 -14.43 0.90 -13.64
N ALA A 109 -13.78 0.49 -12.53
CA ALA A 109 -14.47 0.13 -11.28
C ALA A 109 -14.31 1.17 -10.14
N PHE A 110 -13.63 2.30 -10.37
CA PHE A 110 -13.30 3.27 -9.32
C PHE A 110 -14.53 3.93 -8.70
N ARG A 111 -15.53 4.31 -9.52
CA ARG A 111 -16.73 5.01 -9.04
C ARG A 111 -17.53 4.17 -8.03
N GLN A 112 -17.56 2.85 -8.19
CA GLN A 112 -18.28 1.93 -7.32
C GLN A 112 -17.48 1.57 -6.07
N ASN A 113 -16.15 1.74 -6.11
CA ASN A 113 -15.24 1.25 -5.07
C ASN A 113 -14.56 2.34 -4.24
N VAL A 114 -14.52 3.59 -4.70
CA VAL A 114 -13.86 4.70 -4.01
C VAL A 114 -14.92 5.76 -3.67
N GLY A 115 -15.52 5.61 -2.49
CA GLY A 115 -16.54 6.52 -1.99
C GLY A 115 -15.97 7.83 -1.45
N ARG A 116 -16.77 8.90 -1.49
CA ARG A 116 -16.47 10.13 -0.73
C ARG A 116 -16.50 9.83 0.78
N PRO A 117 -15.62 10.44 1.59
CA PRO A 117 -15.74 10.36 3.03
C PRO A 117 -17.09 10.91 3.48
N ARG A 118 -17.70 10.27 4.46
CA ARG A 118 -18.87 10.79 5.16
C ARG A 118 -18.36 11.43 6.44
N TYR A 119 -18.55 12.74 6.58
CA TYR A 119 -18.26 13.51 7.79
C TYR A 119 -19.59 13.89 8.44
#